data_AF-A0A2M7XJA9-F1
#
_entry.id   AF-A0A2M7XJA9-F1
#
_cell.length_a   1.000
_cell.length_b   1.000
_cell.length_c   1.000
_cell.angle_alpha   90.00
_cell.angle_beta   90.00
_cell.angle_gamma   90.00
#
_symmetry.space_group_name_H-M   'P 1'
#
loop_
_entity.id
_entity.type
_entity.pdbx_description
1 polymer ?
#
loop_
_entity_poly.entity_id
_entity_poly.type
_entity_poly.pdbx_seq_one_letter_code
_entity_poly.pdbx_strand_id
1 'polypeptide(L)'
;MQGTGERGEFLNPSMLPFGYNETNASEYFPLTREEALTRGYKRQDKSYEPAIMDITKVLKGEQIPADISKVEESIVNEILICEVSGRPYKITKQELEFYRKHKLPLPKKHPDIRHLERLNKRPGRELYVRNCDKCGVEMLSVYPQDSDLKVYCEVCYNREVY
;
A
#
# COMPACT_ATOMS: atom_id res chain seq x y z
N MET A 1 14.37 -31.55 -3.37
CA MET A 1 15.12 -30.57 -2.56
C MET A 1 16.45 -31.11 -2.01
N GLN A 2 16.56 -32.31 -1.40
CA GLN A 2 17.90 -32.87 -1.07
C GLN A 2 18.70 -33.32 -2.30
N GLY A 3 18.07 -34.05 -3.22
CA GLY A 3 18.75 -34.53 -4.45
C GLY A 3 19.10 -33.44 -5.47
N THR A 4 18.55 -32.24 -5.32
CA THR A 4 18.82 -31.07 -6.16
C THR A 4 19.76 -30.05 -5.51
N GLY A 5 20.21 -30.30 -4.26
CA GLY A 5 21.08 -29.37 -3.52
C GLY A 5 20.39 -28.11 -2.99
N GLU A 6 19.09 -27.93 -3.24
CA GLU A 6 18.31 -26.73 -2.89
C GLU A 6 17.88 -26.69 -1.40
N ARG A 7 18.29 -27.68 -0.59
CA ARG A 7 17.88 -27.76 0.82
C ARG A 7 18.58 -26.68 1.64
N GLY A 8 17.78 -25.74 2.16
CA GLY A 8 18.28 -24.64 2.99
C GLY A 8 18.50 -23.34 2.21
N GLU A 9 18.38 -23.39 0.89
CA GLU A 9 18.39 -22.22 0.02
C GLU A 9 17.02 -21.52 0.01
N PHE A 10 17.01 -20.23 -0.33
CA PHE A 10 15.77 -19.52 -0.60
C PHE A 10 15.04 -20.10 -1.82
N LEU A 11 13.71 -20.01 -1.82
CA LEU A 11 12.88 -20.47 -2.95
C LEU A 11 13.32 -19.81 -4.26
N ASN A 12 13.55 -20.62 -5.28
CA ASN A 12 13.92 -20.13 -6.60
C ASN A 12 12.82 -19.21 -7.16
N PRO A 13 13.14 -18.00 -7.65
CA PRO A 13 12.18 -17.07 -8.28
C PRO A 13 11.29 -17.71 -9.35
N SER A 14 11.79 -18.71 -10.08
CA SER A 14 11.07 -19.44 -11.13
C SER A 14 9.89 -20.26 -10.59
N MET A 15 9.94 -20.66 -9.32
CA MET A 15 8.89 -21.42 -8.64
C MET A 15 7.73 -20.53 -8.15
N LEU A 16 7.89 -19.21 -8.19
CA LEU A 16 6.83 -18.29 -7.79
C LEU A 16 5.64 -18.38 -8.78
N PRO A 17 4.40 -18.52 -8.28
CA PRO A 17 3.20 -18.59 -9.12
C PRO A 17 2.71 -17.21 -9.59
N PHE A 18 3.25 -16.12 -9.03
CA PHE A 18 2.87 -14.73 -9.28
C PHE A 18 4.07 -13.90 -9.76
N GLY A 19 3.78 -12.74 -10.35
CA GLY A 19 4.82 -11.79 -10.76
C GLY A 19 5.39 -11.03 -9.55
N TYR A 20 6.64 -10.58 -9.64
CA TYR A 20 7.30 -9.77 -8.61
C TYR A 20 6.47 -8.55 -8.22
N ASN A 21 5.89 -7.88 -9.22
CA ASN A 21 5.06 -6.67 -9.08
C ASN A 21 3.75 -6.87 -8.32
N GLU A 22 3.34 -8.12 -8.06
CA GLU A 22 2.13 -8.44 -7.28
C GLU A 22 2.47 -8.78 -5.83
N THR A 23 3.77 -8.76 -5.48
CA THR A 23 4.24 -9.12 -4.14
C THR A 23 4.54 -7.90 -3.30
N ASN A 24 4.43 -8.07 -1.98
CA ASN A 24 4.92 -7.10 -1.00
C ASN A 24 6.43 -6.79 -1.18
N ALA A 25 7.21 -7.69 -1.79
CA ALA A 25 8.61 -7.42 -2.07
C ALA A 25 8.77 -6.26 -3.05
N SER A 26 7.90 -6.16 -4.07
CA SER A 26 7.91 -5.01 -4.99
C SER A 26 7.44 -3.71 -4.36
N GLU A 27 6.58 -3.77 -3.34
CA GLU A 27 6.15 -2.58 -2.60
C GLU A 27 7.29 -2.00 -1.76
N TYR A 28 8.14 -2.85 -1.20
CA TYR A 28 9.26 -2.44 -0.35
C TYR A 28 10.56 -2.20 -1.10
N PHE A 29 10.80 -2.98 -2.15
CA PHE A 29 12.00 -2.95 -2.97
C PHE A 29 11.55 -2.86 -4.43
N PRO A 30 11.05 -1.70 -4.87
CA PRO A 30 10.57 -1.53 -6.23
C PRO A 30 11.72 -1.76 -7.21
N LEU A 31 11.52 -2.72 -8.12
CA LEU A 31 12.44 -3.02 -9.21
C LEU A 31 11.86 -2.55 -10.53
N THR A 32 12.72 -2.06 -11.41
CA THR A 32 12.37 -1.87 -12.81
C THR A 32 12.04 -3.20 -13.47
N ARG A 33 11.37 -3.14 -14.62
CA ARG A 33 11.04 -4.33 -15.42
C ARG A 33 12.29 -5.14 -15.76
N GLU A 34 13.34 -4.45 -16.18
CA GLU A 34 14.58 -5.06 -16.62
C GLU A 34 15.30 -5.73 -15.45
N GLU A 35 15.45 -5.04 -14.32
CA GLU A 35 16.08 -5.60 -13.12
C GLU A 35 15.35 -6.84 -12.59
N ALA A 36 14.01 -6.83 -12.60
CA ALA A 36 13.23 -7.99 -12.16
C ALA A 36 13.51 -9.21 -13.04
N LEU A 37 13.54 -9.02 -14.37
CA LEU A 37 13.81 -10.09 -15.33
C LEU A 37 15.25 -10.60 -15.26
N THR A 38 16.23 -9.70 -15.11
CA THR A 38 17.64 -10.07 -14.93
C THR A 38 17.85 -10.91 -13.66
N ARG A 39 17.10 -10.63 -12.60
CA ARG A 39 17.13 -11.41 -11.34
C ARG A 39 16.30 -12.69 -11.40
N GLY A 40 15.73 -13.04 -12.56
CA GLY A 40 14.96 -14.28 -12.76
C GLY A 40 13.52 -14.22 -12.23
N TYR A 41 13.02 -13.04 -11.86
CA TYR A 41 11.63 -12.91 -11.44
C TYR A 41 10.68 -12.83 -12.63
N LYS A 42 9.51 -13.47 -12.48
CA LYS A 42 8.38 -13.26 -13.38
C LYS A 42 7.76 -11.89 -13.13
N ARG A 43 7.10 -11.32 -14.13
CA ARG A 43 6.31 -10.09 -14.02
C ARG A 43 4.95 -10.31 -14.65
N GLN A 44 3.89 -9.85 -13.99
CA GLN A 44 2.54 -9.91 -14.50
C GLN A 44 2.16 -8.56 -15.10
N ASP A 45 2.09 -8.48 -16.42
CA ASP A 45 1.73 -7.25 -17.14
C ASP A 45 0.21 -7.12 -17.35
N LYS A 46 -0.55 -8.21 -17.20
CA LYS A 46 -2.01 -8.17 -17.31
C LYS A 46 -2.59 -7.55 -16.04
N SER A 47 -3.22 -6.38 -16.16
CA SER A 47 -4.05 -5.84 -15.10
C SER A 47 -5.26 -6.74 -14.89
N TYR A 48 -5.58 -7.05 -13.63
CA TYR A 48 -6.86 -7.66 -13.30
C TYR A 48 -7.98 -6.72 -13.72
N GLU A 49 -8.70 -7.08 -14.78
CA GLU A 49 -9.92 -6.40 -15.20
C GLU A 49 -11.09 -7.15 -14.55
N PRO A 50 -11.81 -6.54 -13.59
CA PRO A 50 -12.97 -7.19 -13.02
C PRO A 50 -13.99 -7.44 -14.13
N ALA A 51 -14.50 -8.67 -14.22
CA ALA A 51 -15.58 -9.00 -15.14
C ALA A 51 -16.79 -8.12 -14.78
N ILE A 52 -17.08 -7.15 -15.64
CA ILE A 52 -18.19 -6.23 -15.46
C ILE A 52 -19.47 -6.97 -15.85
N MET A 53 -20.01 -7.78 -14.95
CA MET A 53 -21.32 -8.44 -15.15
C MET A 53 -22.44 -7.51 -14.69
N ASP A 54 -23.37 -7.26 -15.61
CA ASP A 54 -24.69 -6.63 -15.46
C ASP A 54 -24.74 -5.41 -14.52
N ILE A 55 -24.29 -4.27 -15.06
CA ILE A 55 -24.28 -2.98 -14.36
C ILE A 55 -25.67 -2.35 -14.41
N THR A 56 -26.19 -1.97 -13.25
CA THR A 56 -27.43 -1.19 -13.16
C THR A 56 -27.17 0.30 -12.94
N LYS A 57 -26.12 0.69 -12.19
CA LYS A 57 -25.75 2.09 -11.95
C LYS A 57 -24.24 2.27 -11.68
N VAL A 58 -23.69 3.37 -12.22
CA VAL A 58 -22.30 3.80 -12.03
C VAL A 58 -22.31 5.14 -11.31
N LEU A 59 -21.74 5.20 -10.11
CA LEU A 59 -21.56 6.46 -9.37
C LEU A 59 -20.11 6.96 -9.48
N LYS A 60 -19.97 8.27 -9.66
CA LYS A 60 -18.67 8.95 -9.56
C LYS A 60 -18.42 9.40 -8.11
N GLY A 61 -17.15 9.53 -7.71
CA GLY A 61 -16.76 9.91 -6.33
C GLY A 61 -17.37 11.22 -5.81
N GLU A 62 -17.77 12.12 -6.71
CA GLU A 62 -18.46 13.38 -6.39
C GLU A 62 -19.88 13.16 -5.86
N GLN A 63 -20.54 12.07 -6.26
CA GLN A 63 -21.91 11.74 -5.87
C GLN A 63 -21.98 11.03 -4.51
N ILE A 64 -20.84 10.66 -3.92
CA ILE A 64 -20.76 9.99 -2.63
C ILE A 64 -20.86 11.07 -1.52
N PRO A 65 -21.92 11.05 -0.69
CA PRO A 65 -22.07 11.98 0.42
C PRO A 65 -20.90 11.84 1.40
N ALA A 66 -20.44 12.97 1.95
CA ALA A 66 -19.44 12.97 3.02
C ALA A 66 -19.98 12.39 4.34
N ASP A 67 -21.30 12.41 4.52
CA ASP A 67 -21.96 11.89 5.72
C ASP A 67 -22.49 10.48 5.48
N ILE A 68 -22.01 9.52 6.27
CA ILE A 68 -22.38 8.11 6.17
C ILE A 68 -23.86 7.86 6.50
N SER A 69 -24.48 8.74 7.28
CA SER A 69 -25.90 8.61 7.66
C SER A 69 -26.86 8.85 6.48
N LYS A 70 -26.40 9.56 5.44
CA LYS A 70 -27.17 9.84 4.23
C LYS A 70 -26.97 8.77 3.14
N VAL A 71 -26.14 7.76 3.41
CA VAL A 71 -25.84 6.70 2.45
C VAL A 71 -26.84 5.56 2.59
N GLU A 72 -27.58 5.32 1.52
CA GLU A 72 -28.47 4.17 1.41
C GLU A 72 -27.71 2.84 1.28
N GLU A 73 -28.33 1.75 1.73
CA GLU A 73 -27.74 0.40 1.60
C GLU A 73 -27.70 -0.11 0.16
N SER A 74 -28.44 0.54 -0.75
CA SER A 74 -28.46 0.27 -2.18
C SER A 74 -27.07 0.39 -2.84
N ILE A 75 -26.16 1.18 -2.25
CA ILE A 75 -24.79 1.38 -2.73
C ILE A 75 -23.98 0.09 -2.83
N VAL A 76 -24.36 -0.95 -2.07
CA VAL A 76 -23.71 -2.27 -2.12
C VAL A 76 -23.94 -2.95 -3.46
N ASN A 77 -24.95 -2.58 -4.24
CA ASN A 77 -25.20 -3.15 -5.57
C ASN A 77 -24.64 -2.29 -6.70
N GLU A 78 -24.10 -1.11 -6.39
CA GLU A 78 -23.64 -0.13 -7.36
C GLU A 78 -22.13 -0.23 -7.59
N ILE A 79 -21.67 0.23 -8.75
CA ILE A 79 -20.25 0.32 -9.08
C ILE A 79 -19.79 1.77 -8.90
N LEU A 80 -18.73 1.95 -8.13
CA LEU A 80 -18.09 3.23 -7.90
C LEU A 80 -16.88 3.38 -8.82
N ILE A 81 -16.72 4.55 -9.44
CA ILE A 81 -15.51 4.88 -10.20
C ILE A 81 -14.54 5.65 -9.31
N CYS A 82 -13.28 5.21 -9.29
CA CYS A 82 -12.22 5.91 -8.57
C CYS A 82 -11.87 7.24 -9.22
N GLU A 83 -11.80 8.31 -8.42
CA GLU A 83 -11.41 9.66 -8.87
C GLU A 83 -9.98 9.75 -9.42
N VAL A 84 -9.06 8.90 -8.93
CA VAL A 84 -7.64 8.96 -9.29
C VAL A 84 -7.30 7.99 -10.42
N SER A 85 -7.68 6.71 -10.28
CA SER A 85 -7.30 5.67 -11.24
C SER A 85 -8.32 5.43 -12.34
N GLY A 86 -9.55 5.98 -12.22
CA GLY A 86 -10.66 5.68 -13.12
C GLY A 86 -11.17 4.23 -13.02
N ARG A 87 -10.58 3.40 -12.15
CA ARG A 87 -10.94 1.98 -12.03
C ARG A 87 -12.27 1.81 -11.29
N PRO A 88 -13.13 0.87 -11.74
CA PRO A 88 -14.35 0.53 -11.02
C PRO A 88 -14.01 -0.27 -9.75
N TYR A 89 -14.72 0.01 -8.67
CA TYR A 89 -14.69 -0.79 -7.45
C TYR A 89 -16.08 -0.85 -6.83
N LYS A 90 -16.27 -1.81 -5.92
CA LYS A 90 -17.53 -2.07 -5.24
C LYS A 90 -17.32 -2.05 -3.74
N ILE A 91 -18.33 -1.60 -3.00
CA ILE A 91 -18.35 -1.67 -1.54
C ILE A 91 -19.16 -2.89 -1.12
N THR A 92 -18.60 -3.71 -0.23
CA THR A 92 -19.28 -4.86 0.34
C THR A 92 -20.15 -4.46 1.54
N LYS A 93 -21.13 -5.30 1.91
CA LYS A 93 -21.98 -5.06 3.10
C LYS A 93 -21.15 -4.87 4.37
N GLN A 94 -20.13 -5.72 4.53
CA GLN A 94 -19.22 -5.70 5.68
C GLN A 94 -18.45 -4.38 5.78
N GLU A 95 -17.99 -3.85 4.63
CA GLU A 95 -17.35 -2.53 4.59
C GLU A 95 -18.34 -1.43 4.96
N LEU A 96 -19.56 -1.43 4.42
CA LEU A 96 -20.58 -0.42 4.74
C LEU A 96 -20.91 -0.40 6.25
N GLU A 97 -21.09 -1.57 6.87
CA GLU A 97 -21.31 -1.70 8.31
C GLU A 97 -20.13 -1.15 9.13
N PHE A 98 -18.91 -1.41 8.69
CA PHE A 98 -17.70 -0.86 9.32
C PHE A 98 -17.69 0.67 9.29
N TYR A 99 -17.93 1.29 8.12
CA TYR A 99 -17.95 2.75 8.01
C TYR A 99 -19.07 3.37 8.86
N ARG A 100 -20.26 2.75 8.91
CA ARG A 100 -21.38 3.20 9.77
C ARG A 100 -21.03 3.12 11.25
N LYS A 101 -20.51 1.98 11.70
CA LYS A 101 -20.13 1.76 13.11
C LYS A 101 -19.12 2.78 13.60
N HIS A 102 -18.17 3.16 12.74
CA HIS A 102 -17.11 4.11 13.07
C HIS A 102 -17.42 5.56 12.69
N LYS A 103 -18.61 5.85 12.16
CA LYS A 103 -19.02 7.19 11.67
C LYS A 103 -18.03 7.78 10.68
N LEU A 104 -17.49 6.93 9.79
CA LEU A 104 -16.49 7.30 8.80
C LEU A 104 -17.14 7.50 7.43
N PRO A 105 -16.67 8.47 6.62
CA PRO A 105 -17.12 8.63 5.25
C PRO A 105 -16.70 7.44 4.39
N LEU A 106 -17.47 7.16 3.34
CA LEU A 106 -17.08 6.14 2.37
C LEU A 106 -15.86 6.56 1.55
N PRO A 107 -14.99 5.61 1.17
CA PRO A 107 -13.83 5.90 0.36
C PRO A 107 -14.26 6.29 -1.05
N LYS A 108 -13.63 7.36 -1.58
CA LYS A 108 -13.78 7.79 -3.00
C LYS A 108 -12.73 7.19 -3.94
N LYS A 109 -11.69 6.60 -3.35
CA LYS A 109 -10.54 6.02 -4.05
C LYS A 109 -10.59 4.50 -4.02
N HIS A 110 -10.11 3.90 -5.10
CA HIS A 110 -9.95 2.45 -5.24
C HIS A 110 -9.12 1.88 -4.07
N PRO A 111 -9.44 0.66 -3.56
CA PRO A 111 -8.67 -0.01 -2.51
C PRO A 111 -7.15 0.03 -2.73
N ASP A 112 -6.67 -0.29 -3.93
CA ASP A 112 -5.24 -0.26 -4.27
C ASP A 112 -4.62 1.13 -4.12
N ILE A 113 -5.31 2.19 -4.56
CA ILE A 113 -4.81 3.56 -4.42
C ILE A 113 -4.75 3.95 -2.94
N ARG A 114 -5.77 3.59 -2.15
CA ARG A 114 -5.75 3.80 -0.70
C ARG A 114 -4.62 3.01 -0.02
N HIS A 115 -4.33 1.81 -0.54
CA HIS A 115 -3.23 1.00 -0.04
C HIS A 115 -1.89 1.65 -0.33
N LEU A 116 -1.66 2.10 -1.57
CA LEU A 116 -0.45 2.80 -1.98
C LEU A 116 -0.24 4.10 -1.18
N GLU A 117 -1.29 4.90 -1.00
CA GLU A 117 -1.24 6.11 -0.16
C GLU A 117 -0.88 5.80 1.29
N ARG A 118 -1.38 4.68 1.83
CA ARG A 118 -1.02 4.21 3.18
C ARG A 118 0.44 3.74 3.24
N LEU A 119 0.93 3.09 2.20
CA LEU A 119 2.32 2.63 2.12
C LEU A 119 3.29 3.82 2.01
N ASN A 120 2.95 4.84 1.22
CA ASN A 120 3.77 6.05 1.04
C ASN A 120 3.93 6.89 2.32
N LYS A 121 3.05 6.69 3.32
CA LYS A 121 3.19 7.30 4.65
C LYS A 121 4.18 6.57 5.55
N ARG A 122 4.58 5.33 5.20
CA ARG A 122 5.56 4.58 5.96
C ARG A 122 6.96 5.04 5.55
N PRO A 123 7.89 5.17 6.51
CA PRO A 123 9.28 5.44 6.16
C PRO A 123 9.88 4.26 5.40
N GLY A 124 10.98 4.53 4.70
CA GLY A 124 11.75 3.50 4.01
C GLY A 124 12.27 2.41 4.97
N ARG A 125 12.69 1.28 4.40
CA ARG A 125 13.28 0.16 5.15
C ARG A 125 14.82 0.22 5.21
N GLU A 126 15.41 1.25 4.63
CA GLU A 126 16.84 1.49 4.67
C GLU A 126 17.19 2.24 5.95
N LEU A 127 18.26 1.81 6.61
CA LEU A 127 18.80 2.49 7.78
C LEU A 127 20.03 3.30 7.34
N TYR A 128 20.02 4.58 7.69
CA TYR A 128 21.12 5.49 7.46
C TYR A 128 21.82 5.76 8.78
N VAL A 129 23.16 5.78 8.74
CA VAL A 129 23.97 6.33 9.82
C VAL A 129 23.83 7.85 9.75
N ARG A 130 23.35 8.46 10.83
CA ARG A 130 23.14 9.90 10.93
C ARG A 130 23.46 10.41 12.32
N ASN A 131 23.65 11.72 12.45
CA ASN A 131 23.86 12.34 13.75
C ASN A 131 22.53 12.87 14.29
N CYS A 132 22.37 12.85 15.61
CA CYS A 132 21.25 13.49 16.28
C CYS A 132 21.31 15.02 16.09
N ASP A 133 20.21 15.63 15.68
CA ASP A 133 20.16 17.07 15.38
C ASP A 133 20.31 17.96 16.63
N LYS A 134 20.28 17.38 17.84
CA LYS A 134 20.41 18.10 19.12
C LYS A 134 21.76 17.91 19.79
N CYS A 135 22.22 16.67 19.92
CA CYS A 135 23.44 16.34 20.66
C CYS A 135 24.60 15.83 19.78
N GLY A 136 24.36 15.60 18.49
CA GLY A 136 25.40 15.16 17.54
C GLY A 136 25.82 13.69 17.67
N VAL A 137 25.23 12.91 18.59
CA VAL A 137 25.54 11.48 18.74
C VAL A 137 25.15 10.71 17.48
N GLU A 138 26.02 9.79 17.06
CA GLU A 138 25.76 8.88 15.95
C GLU A 138 24.64 7.91 16.28
N MET A 139 23.69 7.73 15.36
CA MET A 139 22.55 6.85 15.50
C MET A 139 22.10 6.31 14.15
N LEU A 140 21.32 5.23 14.19
CA LEU A 140 20.65 4.68 13.00
C LEU A 140 19.23 5.22 12.91
N SER A 141 18.84 5.67 11.72
CA SER A 141 17.48 6.13 11.45
C SER A 141 17.04 5.74 10.04
N VAL A 142 15.72 5.57 9.87
CA VAL A 142 15.08 5.41 8.56
C VAL A 142 15.03 6.70 7.74
N TYR A 143 15.35 7.84 8.37
CA TYR A 143 15.38 9.14 7.73
C TYR A 143 16.84 9.54 7.41
N PRO A 144 17.18 9.84 6.15
CA PRO A 144 18.53 10.25 5.76
C PRO A 144 18.89 11.60 6.41
N GLN A 145 20.19 11.92 6.45
CA GLN A 145 20.69 13.18 7.01
C GLN A 145 20.10 14.42 6.29
N ASP A 146 19.79 14.29 5.00
CA ASP A 146 19.20 15.34 4.16
C ASP A 146 17.67 15.48 4.31
N SER A 147 17.05 14.75 5.24
CA SER A 147 15.61 14.84 5.46
C SER A 147 15.22 16.18 6.10
N ASP A 148 14.11 16.77 5.66
CA ASP A 148 13.51 17.97 6.27
C ASP A 148 13.01 17.75 7.71
N LEU A 149 12.99 16.50 8.19
CA LEU A 149 12.54 16.14 9.52
C LEU A 149 13.67 16.24 10.54
N LYS A 150 13.36 16.85 11.69
CA LYS A 150 14.25 16.82 12.86
C LYS A 150 14.20 15.46 13.51
N VAL A 151 15.34 14.79 13.63
CA VAL A 151 15.48 13.46 14.22
C VAL A 151 16.40 13.52 15.43
N TYR A 152 15.84 13.08 16.56
CA TYR A 152 16.56 13.01 17.83
C TYR A 152 16.91 11.59 18.21
N CYS A 153 18.01 11.44 18.95
CA CYS A 153 18.31 10.18 19.62
C CYS A 153 17.26 9.94 20.72
N GLU A 154 17.12 8.69 21.14
CA GLU A 154 16.17 8.26 22.17
C GLU A 154 16.20 9.16 23.42
N VAL A 155 17.40 9.48 23.92
CA VAL A 155 17.59 10.32 25.10
C VAL A 155 17.09 11.76 24.88
N CYS A 156 17.36 12.34 23.70
CA CYS A 156 16.94 13.71 23.40
C CYS A 156 15.44 13.80 23.12
N TYR A 157 14.88 12.80 22.44
CA TYR A 157 13.45 12.68 22.18
C TYR A 157 12.66 12.58 23.48
N ASN A 158 13.08 11.68 24.38
CA ASN A 158 12.40 11.49 25.66
C ASN A 158 12.40 12.74 26.54
N ARG A 159 13.43 13.59 26.46
CA ARG A 159 13.50 14.87 27.20
C ARG A 159 12.63 15.98 26.61
N GLU A 160 12.18 15.87 25.36
CA GLU A 160 11.32 16.87 24.73
C GLU A 160 9.85 16.49 24.77
N VAL A 161 9.56 15.19 24.74
CA VAL A 161 8.18 14.66 24.72
C VAL A 161 7.65 14.38 26.13
N TYR A 162 8.53 14.06 27.09
CA TYR A 162 8.19 13.89 28.51
C TYR A 162 8.89 14.96 29.37
#